data_AF-A0AAD7HJ68-F1
#
_entry.id   AF-A0AAD7HJ68-F1
#
_cell.length_a   1.000
_cell.length_b   1.000
_cell.length_c   1.000
_cell.angle_alpha   90.00
_cell.angle_beta   90.00
_cell.angle_gamma   90.00
#
_symmetry.space_group_name_H-M   'P 1'
#
loop_
_entity.id
_entity.type
_entity.pdbx_description
1 polymer ?
#
loop_
_entity_poly.entity_id
_entity_poly.type
_entity_poly.pdbx_seq_one_letter_code
_entity_poly.pdbx_strand_id
1 'polypeptide(L)'
;MALKPKYLWKCLPPGSHRLRRLKMYHSLRSVEDNEEIIRLLETDPVCQVAVATVAIANGLNIKPVLDSISIGCAETLEQVVQDKGRAGRDEGTAARGYVLYQPSVLAAAEKQLAATSNTHPTYTTTRKKASAKPLQQAKVEFLTEKICLNAAVNRVFENPPMDISNLDCIAAERPLPCSLCAARNDIVLDFPAPPLPPGVYFPPFTAPTTDQHATLTDKKLKLTQKERAEIEPRLVQFGETVRRAERKLAAHANRPKSAFFPSSILKSILDSFFTFESFDNLATHVALWTFAGGYQVRLYALVHELRTTIQLQRKEAQEKKKAARRKKGTNTRNRRRKIGEWDSEEGSEDEGEGSDDGDEGSDDRGKGLDDEDEGLSEEMSSDEEANNHPRSSPIPPPPKRVRRILDEVTNEERRVRKSTKTATKLQTVAEVSRTYSAPYRTTSSRRRG
;
A
#
# COMPACT_ATOMS: atom_id res chain seq x y z
N MET A 1 7.99 3.01 -2.44
CA MET A 1 6.86 2.05 -2.52
C MET A 1 7.25 0.98 -3.52
N ALA A 2 7.60 -0.23 -3.08
CA ALA A 2 7.65 -1.35 -4.01
C ALA A 2 6.22 -1.67 -4.42
N LEU A 3 5.86 -1.51 -5.70
CA LEU A 3 4.59 -2.03 -6.22
C LEU A 3 4.62 -3.53 -5.94
N LYS A 4 3.86 -3.97 -4.94
CA LYS A 4 3.83 -5.37 -4.58
C LYS A 4 3.25 -6.11 -5.78
N PRO A 5 3.76 -7.26 -6.23
CA PRO A 5 3.15 -8.08 -7.28
C PRO A 5 1.64 -8.31 -7.06
N LYS A 6 1.21 -8.24 -5.80
CA LYS A 6 -0.19 -8.19 -5.35
C LYS A 6 -1.05 -7.08 -6.00
N TYR A 7 -0.49 -5.93 -6.38
CA TYR A 7 -1.22 -4.84 -7.05
C TYR A 7 -1.54 -5.20 -8.50
N LEU A 8 -0.53 -5.56 -9.31
CA LEU A 8 -0.75 -6.03 -10.68
C LEU A 8 -1.70 -7.22 -10.72
N TRP A 9 -1.55 -8.14 -9.76
CA TRP A 9 -2.46 -9.27 -9.58
C TRP A 9 -3.94 -8.87 -9.41
N LYS A 10 -4.21 -7.72 -8.78
CA LYS A 10 -5.57 -7.20 -8.59
C LYS A 10 -6.10 -6.47 -9.82
N CYS A 11 -5.22 -5.89 -10.64
CA CYS A 11 -5.59 -5.19 -11.87
C CYS A 11 -5.98 -6.16 -12.99
N LEU A 12 -5.56 -7.43 -12.87
CA LEU A 12 -5.95 -8.46 -13.83
C LEU A 12 -7.42 -8.86 -13.64
N PRO A 13 -8.14 -9.12 -14.74
CA PRO A 13 -9.49 -9.69 -14.68
C PRO A 13 -9.52 -10.99 -13.85
N PRO A 14 -10.58 -11.25 -13.07
CA PRO A 14 -10.72 -12.49 -12.29
C PRO A 14 -10.65 -13.73 -13.19
N GLY A 15 -10.07 -14.81 -12.68
CA GLY A 15 -10.00 -16.09 -13.40
C GLY A 15 -8.66 -16.83 -13.26
N SER A 16 -8.62 -18.05 -13.80
CA SER A 16 -7.42 -18.91 -13.86
C SER A 16 -6.31 -18.30 -14.73
N HIS A 17 -6.67 -17.49 -15.73
CA HIS A 17 -5.73 -16.89 -16.68
C HIS A 17 -4.74 -15.91 -16.04
N ARG A 18 -4.95 -15.45 -14.80
CA ARG A 18 -4.02 -14.53 -14.12
C ARG A 18 -2.60 -15.08 -13.98
N LEU A 19 -2.46 -16.38 -13.65
CA LEU A 19 -1.15 -17.04 -13.52
C LEU A 19 -0.47 -17.30 -14.88
N ARG A 20 -1.23 -17.22 -15.98
CA ARG A 20 -0.70 -17.35 -17.34
C ARG A 20 -0.28 -15.98 -17.87
N ARG A 21 -1.12 -14.95 -17.64
CA ARG A 21 -0.86 -13.54 -18.03
C ARG A 21 0.28 -12.88 -17.29
N LEU A 22 0.46 -13.19 -16.00
CA LEU A 22 1.50 -12.60 -15.15
C LEU A 22 2.45 -13.67 -14.63
N LYS A 23 3.73 -13.53 -14.94
CA LYS A 23 4.81 -14.40 -14.44
C LYS A 23 5.73 -13.65 -13.49
N MET A 24 6.20 -14.36 -12.48
CA MET A 24 7.27 -13.90 -11.58
C MET A 24 8.57 -14.53 -12.06
N TYR A 25 9.54 -13.70 -12.44
CA TYR A 25 10.86 -14.13 -12.89
C TYR A 25 11.90 -13.71 -11.85
N HIS A 26 12.48 -14.68 -11.15
CA HIS A 26 13.49 -14.40 -10.12
C HIS A 26 14.39 -15.59 -9.80
N SER A 27 15.48 -15.36 -9.06
CA SER A 27 16.58 -16.31 -8.86
C SER A 27 16.24 -17.42 -7.89
N LEU A 28 15.20 -17.22 -7.07
CA LEU A 28 14.67 -18.26 -6.19
C LEU A 28 13.80 -19.31 -6.93
N ARG A 29 13.61 -19.20 -8.25
CA ARG A 29 12.96 -20.24 -9.07
C ARG A 29 14.00 -21.19 -9.63
N SER A 30 13.58 -22.39 -10.02
CA SER A 30 14.47 -23.28 -10.77
C SER A 30 14.83 -22.67 -12.12
N VAL A 31 15.93 -23.15 -12.71
CA VAL A 31 16.40 -22.67 -14.01
C VAL A 31 15.37 -23.00 -15.09
N GLU A 32 14.82 -24.20 -15.05
CA GLU A 32 13.82 -24.71 -16.00
C GLU A 32 12.54 -23.86 -15.95
N ASP A 33 12.10 -23.47 -14.74
CA ASP A 33 10.96 -22.57 -14.56
C ASP A 33 11.20 -21.19 -15.20
N ASN A 34 12.42 -20.65 -15.06
CA ASN A 34 12.79 -19.35 -15.62
C ASN A 34 12.93 -19.42 -17.14
N GLU A 35 13.49 -20.50 -17.69
CA GLU A 35 13.53 -20.78 -19.13
C GLU A 35 12.12 -20.90 -19.71
N GLU A 36 11.23 -21.61 -19.04
CA GLU A 36 9.83 -21.73 -19.46
C GLU A 36 9.12 -20.37 -19.43
N ILE A 37 9.39 -19.50 -18.46
CA ILE A 37 8.84 -18.14 -18.45
C ILE A 37 9.33 -17.33 -19.65
N ILE A 38 10.63 -17.42 -19.99
CA ILE A 38 11.18 -16.75 -21.18
C ILE A 38 10.49 -17.27 -22.43
N ARG A 39 10.40 -18.59 -22.59
CA ARG A 39 9.70 -19.23 -23.71
C ARG A 39 8.24 -18.78 -23.81
N LEU A 40 7.53 -18.70 -22.69
CA LEU A 40 6.14 -18.23 -22.65
C LEU A 40 6.01 -16.75 -23.05
N LEU A 41 6.92 -15.88 -22.62
CA LEU A 41 6.89 -14.47 -23.02
C LEU A 41 7.18 -14.28 -24.51
N GLU A 42 7.95 -15.17 -25.11
CA GLU A 42 8.24 -15.14 -26.56
C GLU A 42 7.13 -15.75 -27.41
N THR A 43 6.51 -16.83 -26.94
CA THR A 43 5.66 -17.69 -27.77
C THR A 43 4.20 -17.75 -27.36
N ASP A 44 3.87 -17.46 -26.09
CA ASP A 44 2.50 -17.53 -25.59
C ASP A 44 1.87 -16.12 -25.58
N PRO A 45 0.95 -15.81 -26.49
CA PRO A 45 0.26 -14.51 -26.54
C PRO A 45 -0.59 -14.25 -25.29
N VAL A 46 -0.86 -15.27 -24.48
CA VAL A 46 -1.50 -15.12 -23.18
C VAL A 46 -0.53 -14.64 -22.10
N CYS A 47 0.78 -14.85 -22.24
CA CYS A 47 1.78 -14.38 -21.29
C CYS A 47 2.19 -12.94 -21.61
N GLN A 48 1.60 -11.98 -20.89
CA GLN A 48 1.73 -10.56 -21.25
C GLN A 48 2.72 -9.80 -20.37
N VAL A 49 2.90 -10.21 -19.11
CA VAL A 49 3.69 -9.45 -18.14
C VAL A 49 4.60 -10.37 -17.36
N ALA A 50 5.88 -10.04 -17.30
CA ALA A 50 6.83 -10.62 -16.37
C ALA A 50 7.28 -9.57 -15.34
N VAL A 51 7.23 -9.95 -14.07
CA VAL A 51 7.75 -9.14 -12.96
C VAL A 51 9.10 -9.73 -12.56
N ALA A 52 10.15 -8.98 -12.85
CA ALA A 52 11.54 -9.34 -12.58
C ALA A 52 12.17 -8.42 -11.53
N THR A 53 13.24 -8.90 -10.89
CA THR A 53 14.14 -8.04 -10.10
C THR A 53 15.32 -7.58 -10.96
N VAL A 54 15.92 -6.45 -10.58
CA VAL A 54 17.01 -5.77 -11.33
C VAL A 54 18.15 -6.73 -11.70
N ALA A 55 18.66 -7.49 -10.73
CA ALA A 55 19.80 -8.39 -10.93
C ALA A 55 19.55 -9.46 -12.01
N ILE A 56 18.30 -9.77 -12.32
CA ILE A 56 17.91 -10.90 -13.16
C ILE A 56 17.36 -10.42 -14.49
N ALA A 57 16.74 -9.23 -14.51
CA ALA A 57 16.42 -8.52 -15.75
C ALA A 57 17.65 -8.31 -16.65
N ASN A 58 18.85 -8.27 -16.07
CA ASN A 58 20.09 -8.15 -16.82
C ASN A 58 20.33 -9.29 -17.82
N GLY A 59 19.80 -10.49 -17.57
CA GLY A 59 19.90 -11.67 -18.44
C GLY A 59 18.72 -11.88 -19.40
N LEU A 60 17.65 -11.07 -19.31
CA LEU A 60 16.49 -11.22 -20.20
C LEU A 60 16.82 -10.71 -21.60
N ASN A 61 16.69 -11.60 -22.59
CA ASN A 61 16.80 -11.31 -24.01
C ASN A 61 15.54 -11.77 -24.75
N ILE A 62 14.47 -11.01 -24.60
CA ILE A 62 13.17 -11.30 -25.21
C ILE A 62 12.91 -10.21 -26.24
N LYS A 63 12.93 -10.57 -27.52
CA LYS A 63 12.73 -9.63 -28.63
C LYS A 63 11.36 -8.93 -28.64
N PRO A 64 10.22 -9.62 -28.42
CA PRO A 64 8.90 -9.00 -28.56
C PRO A 64 8.49 -8.09 -27.40
N VAL A 65 9.39 -7.70 -26.50
CA VAL A 65 9.05 -6.80 -25.39
C VAL A 65 8.79 -5.40 -25.93
N LEU A 66 7.54 -4.95 -25.82
CA LEU A 66 7.13 -3.60 -26.23
C LEU A 66 7.25 -2.58 -25.10
N ASP A 67 7.11 -3.03 -23.85
CA ASP A 67 7.06 -2.17 -22.67
C ASP A 67 8.03 -2.64 -21.59
N SER A 68 8.90 -1.73 -21.14
CA SER A 68 9.71 -1.91 -19.93
C SER A 68 9.27 -0.89 -18.87
N ILE A 69 8.92 -1.35 -17.67
CA ILE A 69 8.39 -0.51 -16.59
C ILE A 69 9.26 -0.69 -15.35
N SER A 70 10.11 0.30 -15.06
CA SER A 70 10.87 0.36 -13.82
C SER A 70 10.00 0.97 -12.71
N ILE A 71 9.72 0.17 -11.68
CA ILE A 71 8.97 0.58 -10.50
C ILE A 71 9.95 1.07 -9.44
N GLY A 72 9.96 2.37 -9.21
CA GLY A 72 11.03 3.05 -8.50
C GLY A 72 12.10 3.53 -9.49
N CYS A 73 12.95 4.43 -9.02
CA CYS A 73 14.11 4.85 -9.78
C CYS A 73 15.32 4.01 -9.36
N ALA A 74 15.97 3.36 -10.33
CA ALA A 74 17.17 2.56 -10.07
C ALA A 74 18.27 3.40 -9.41
N GLU A 75 19.24 2.76 -8.76
CA GLU A 75 20.27 3.48 -8.00
C GLU A 75 21.08 4.42 -8.90
N THR A 76 21.35 4.00 -10.13
CA THR A 76 22.17 4.72 -11.10
C THR A 76 21.42 4.94 -12.43
N LEU A 77 21.88 5.91 -13.23
CA LEU A 77 21.27 6.18 -14.55
C LEU A 77 21.52 5.03 -15.54
N GLU A 78 22.69 4.38 -15.47
CA GLU A 78 23.07 3.24 -16.30
C GLU A 78 22.05 2.12 -16.18
N GLN A 79 21.63 1.81 -14.95
CA GLN A 79 20.62 0.79 -14.71
C GLN A 79 19.26 1.21 -15.28
N VAL A 80 18.88 2.49 -15.18
CA VAL A 80 17.63 3.00 -15.80
C VAL A 80 17.67 2.81 -17.33
N VAL A 81 18.77 3.17 -17.97
CA VAL A 81 18.93 3.02 -19.42
C VAL A 81 18.94 1.55 -19.82
N GLN A 82 19.65 0.71 -19.07
CA GLN A 82 19.71 -0.73 -19.32
C GLN A 82 18.35 -1.42 -19.13
N ASP A 83 17.58 -1.04 -18.12
CA ASP A 83 16.23 -1.57 -17.87
C ASP A 83 15.28 -1.18 -19.02
N LYS A 84 15.34 0.08 -19.47
CA LYS A 84 14.53 0.58 -20.60
C LYS A 84 14.90 -0.10 -21.91
N GLY A 85 16.20 -0.30 -22.17
CA GLY A 85 16.74 -0.97 -23.37
C GLY A 85 16.44 -2.47 -23.47
N ARG A 86 15.61 -3.02 -22.58
CA ARG A 86 15.05 -4.37 -22.72
C ARG A 86 13.84 -4.43 -23.65
N ALA A 87 13.14 -3.31 -23.82
CA ALA A 87 12.07 -3.20 -24.80
C ALA A 87 12.60 -2.76 -26.17
N GLY A 88 11.91 -3.14 -27.26
CA GLY A 88 12.22 -2.68 -28.61
C GLY A 88 13.55 -3.22 -29.17
N ARG A 89 13.86 -4.50 -28.89
CA ARG A 89 15.05 -5.17 -29.44
C ARG A 89 14.91 -5.62 -30.88
N ASP A 90 13.67 -5.64 -31.38
CA ASP A 90 13.40 -5.91 -32.78
C ASP A 90 13.41 -4.60 -33.57
N GLU A 91 14.14 -4.58 -34.68
CA GLU A 91 14.32 -3.39 -35.49
C GLU A 91 12.97 -2.95 -36.09
N GLY A 92 12.68 -1.66 -36.07
CA GLY A 92 11.39 -1.13 -36.54
C GLY A 92 10.22 -1.31 -35.57
N THR A 93 10.40 -2.01 -34.44
CA THR A 93 9.36 -2.11 -33.42
C THR A 93 9.38 -0.91 -32.48
N ALA A 94 8.31 -0.12 -32.50
CA ALA A 94 8.11 0.97 -31.54
C ALA A 94 7.90 0.40 -30.13
N ALA A 95 8.70 0.88 -29.17
CA ALA A 95 8.68 0.39 -27.80
C ALA A 95 8.80 1.53 -26.78
N ARG A 96 8.47 1.23 -25.51
CA ARG A 96 8.42 2.22 -24.44
C ARG A 96 9.20 1.78 -23.22
N GLY A 97 9.85 2.75 -22.60
CA GLY A 97 10.51 2.60 -21.31
C GLY A 97 9.96 3.59 -20.30
N TYR A 98 9.28 3.09 -19.28
CA TYR A 98 8.68 3.88 -18.20
C TYR A 98 9.53 3.81 -16.93
N VAL A 99 9.69 4.95 -16.26
CA VAL A 99 10.32 5.03 -14.95
C VAL A 99 9.35 5.68 -13.98
N LEU A 100 8.82 4.90 -13.05
CA LEU A 100 7.90 5.38 -12.04
C LEU A 100 8.67 5.73 -10.78
N TYR A 101 8.71 7.00 -10.38
CA TYR A 101 9.41 7.44 -9.17
C TYR A 101 8.48 8.11 -8.18
N GLN A 102 8.91 8.19 -6.91
CA GLN A 102 8.16 8.90 -5.88
C GLN A 102 8.46 10.40 -5.94
N PRO A 103 7.49 11.28 -5.65
CA PRO A 103 7.72 12.72 -5.61
C PRO A 103 8.88 13.14 -4.69
N SER A 104 9.09 12.40 -3.59
CA SER A 104 10.22 12.64 -2.68
C SER A 104 11.60 12.44 -3.32
N VAL A 105 11.72 11.56 -4.32
CA VAL A 105 12.98 11.33 -5.05
C VAL A 105 13.25 12.50 -5.98
N LEU A 106 12.21 13.03 -6.64
CA LEU A 106 12.31 14.20 -7.50
C LEU A 106 12.70 15.45 -6.68
N ALA A 107 12.00 15.70 -5.56
CA ALA A 107 12.33 16.81 -4.66
C ALA A 107 13.76 16.72 -4.10
N ALA A 108 14.25 15.52 -3.84
CA ALA A 108 15.64 15.31 -3.44
C ALA A 108 16.64 15.63 -4.57
N ALA A 109 16.33 15.26 -5.81
CA ALA A 109 17.15 15.59 -6.98
C ALA A 109 17.19 17.10 -7.24
N GLU A 110 16.03 17.77 -7.23
CA GLU A 110 15.93 19.23 -7.41
C GLU A 110 16.72 19.99 -6.34
N LYS A 111 16.61 19.57 -5.07
CA LYS A 111 17.38 20.15 -3.98
C LYS A 111 18.88 19.97 -4.16
N GLN A 112 19.31 18.81 -4.65
CA GLN A 112 20.73 18.54 -4.91
C GLN A 112 21.24 19.41 -6.07
N LEU A 113 20.46 19.57 -7.14
CA LEU A 113 20.80 20.46 -8.27
C LEU A 113 20.90 21.93 -7.84
N ALA A 114 19.98 22.41 -6.99
CA ALA A 114 20.04 23.76 -6.43
C ALA A 114 21.31 23.97 -5.59
N ALA A 115 21.71 22.96 -4.82
CA ALA A 115 22.92 23.01 -4.00
C ALA A 115 24.21 23.06 -4.84
N THR A 116 24.25 22.42 -6.02
CA THR A 116 25.43 22.51 -6.92
C THR A 116 25.49 23.82 -7.69
N SER A 117 24.36 24.48 -7.94
CA SER A 117 24.31 25.77 -8.64
C SER A 117 24.76 26.97 -7.78
N ASN A 118 24.65 26.87 -6.45
CA ASN A 118 25.10 27.91 -5.54
C ASN A 118 26.61 27.77 -5.27
N THR A 119 27.42 28.48 -6.06
CA THR A 119 28.89 28.53 -5.95
C THR A 119 29.42 29.15 -4.66
N HIS A 120 28.56 29.71 -3.80
CA HIS A 120 28.94 30.18 -2.48
C HIS A 120 28.62 29.14 -1.40
N PRO A 121 29.63 28.43 -0.86
CA PRO A 121 29.42 27.51 0.26
C PRO A 121 29.05 28.31 1.51
N THR A 122 27.75 28.48 1.77
CA THR A 122 27.28 28.94 3.08
C THR A 122 27.49 27.82 4.09
N TYR A 123 28.60 27.89 4.83
CA TYR A 123 28.94 26.98 5.92
C TYR A 123 27.96 27.14 7.09
N THR A 124 26.78 26.51 7.00
CA THR A 124 25.89 26.38 8.16
C THR A 124 26.27 25.11 8.95
N THR A 125 26.92 25.28 10.09
CA THR A 125 27.53 24.25 10.96
C THR A 125 26.54 23.36 11.74
N THR A 126 25.27 23.29 11.35
CA THR A 126 24.30 22.46 12.08
C THR A 126 24.54 20.97 11.80
N ARG A 127 24.96 20.23 12.83
CA ARG A 127 25.09 18.76 12.88
C ARG A 127 23.78 18.09 12.42
N LYS A 128 23.66 17.81 11.12
CA LYS A 128 22.49 17.13 10.55
C LYS A 128 22.66 15.61 10.68
N LYS A 129 21.65 15.03 11.32
CA LYS A 129 21.28 13.60 11.34
C LYS A 129 21.60 12.97 9.99
N ALA A 130 22.34 11.85 10.00
CA ALA A 130 22.85 11.15 8.81
C ALA A 130 21.83 11.17 7.66
N SER A 131 22.04 12.08 6.70
CA SER A 131 21.16 12.27 5.57
C SER A 131 21.28 11.05 4.64
N ALA A 132 20.18 10.72 3.97
CA ALA A 132 20.18 9.71 2.92
C ALA A 132 21.38 9.89 1.98
N LYS A 133 21.96 8.78 1.50
CA LYS A 133 23.09 8.78 0.55
C LYS A 133 22.75 9.75 -0.61
N PRO A 134 23.66 10.68 -0.97
CA PRO A 134 23.41 11.61 -2.06
C PRO A 134 23.10 10.85 -3.35
N LEU A 135 22.25 11.42 -4.19
CA LEU A 135 21.92 10.83 -5.49
C LEU A 135 23.13 10.98 -6.43
N GLN A 136 23.34 10.01 -7.31
CA GLN A 136 24.36 10.12 -8.36
C GLN A 136 24.06 11.33 -9.26
N GLN A 137 25.07 12.12 -9.61
CA GLN A 137 24.91 13.35 -10.39
C GLN A 137 24.17 13.13 -11.71
N ALA A 138 24.57 12.13 -12.50
CA ALA A 138 23.90 11.69 -13.72
C ALA A 138 22.38 11.47 -13.55
N LYS A 139 21.99 10.84 -12.43
CA LYS A 139 20.59 10.58 -12.11
C LYS A 139 19.86 11.87 -11.72
N VAL A 140 20.52 12.79 -11.02
CA VAL A 140 19.95 14.10 -10.69
C VAL A 140 19.64 14.87 -11.96
N GLU A 141 20.59 14.95 -12.89
CA GLU A 141 20.42 15.61 -14.18
C GLU A 141 19.28 15.00 -15.00
N PHE A 142 19.23 13.66 -15.09
CA PHE A 142 18.14 12.97 -15.78
C PHE A 142 16.75 13.23 -15.16
N LEU A 143 16.63 13.19 -13.83
CA LEU A 143 15.35 13.38 -13.14
C LEU A 143 14.85 14.83 -13.17
N THR A 144 15.77 15.79 -13.25
CA THR A 144 15.45 17.23 -13.24
C THR A 144 15.40 17.84 -14.64
N GLU A 145 15.63 17.04 -15.69
CA GLU A 145 15.54 17.45 -17.08
C GLU A 145 14.13 17.97 -17.44
N LYS A 146 14.09 19.07 -18.19
CA LYS A 146 12.84 19.76 -18.59
C LYS A 146 12.67 19.86 -20.11
N ILE A 147 13.74 19.62 -20.88
CA ILE A 147 13.78 19.81 -22.32
C ILE A 147 13.66 18.49 -23.07
N CYS A 148 14.58 17.54 -22.85
CA CYS A 148 14.63 16.28 -23.59
C CYS A 148 15.36 15.19 -22.81
N LEU A 149 14.64 14.11 -22.46
CA LEU A 149 15.19 12.98 -21.73
C LEU A 149 16.28 12.24 -22.52
N ASN A 150 16.12 12.10 -23.84
CA ASN A 150 17.11 11.42 -24.68
C ASN A 150 18.41 12.23 -24.80
N ALA A 151 18.30 13.55 -24.94
CA ALA A 151 19.45 14.44 -24.95
C ALA A 151 20.17 14.44 -23.59
N ALA A 152 19.43 14.42 -22.47
CA ALA A 152 20.02 14.30 -21.13
C ALA A 152 20.86 13.03 -20.99
N VAL A 153 20.30 11.89 -21.39
CA VAL A 153 21.01 10.60 -21.39
C VAL A 153 22.25 10.68 -22.28
N ASN A 154 22.14 11.22 -23.50
CA ASN A 154 23.27 11.33 -24.42
C ASN A 154 24.39 12.24 -23.91
N ARG A 155 24.06 13.35 -23.23
CA ARG A 155 25.07 14.22 -22.59
C ARG A 155 25.81 13.51 -21.48
N VAL A 156 25.10 12.76 -20.63
CA VAL A 156 25.72 12.01 -19.53
C VAL A 156 26.66 10.91 -20.03
N PHE A 157 26.29 10.22 -21.11
CA PHE A 157 27.08 9.12 -21.68
C PHE A 157 28.02 9.55 -22.80
N GLU A 158 28.06 10.83 -23.15
CA GLU A 158 28.87 11.39 -24.24
C GLU A 158 28.70 10.61 -25.56
N ASN A 159 27.46 10.24 -25.88
CA ASN A 159 27.16 9.41 -27.06
C ASN A 159 27.43 10.19 -28.36
N PRO A 160 28.31 9.72 -29.26
CA PRO A 160 28.57 10.40 -30.53
C PRO A 160 27.46 10.15 -31.57
N PRO A 161 27.33 11.01 -32.59
CA PRO A 161 28.05 12.27 -32.76
C PRO A 161 27.40 13.38 -31.89
N MET A 162 28.22 14.16 -31.19
CA MET A 162 27.77 15.06 -30.10
C MET A 162 26.92 16.25 -30.59
N ASP A 163 27.14 16.67 -31.83
CA ASP A 163 26.38 17.72 -32.51
C ASP A 163 24.92 17.33 -32.76
N ILE A 164 24.64 16.04 -32.97
CA ILE A 164 23.28 15.52 -33.18
C ILE A 164 22.71 14.94 -31.88
N SER A 165 23.51 14.20 -31.11
CA SER A 165 23.02 13.44 -29.95
C SER A 165 22.52 14.34 -28.82
N ASN A 166 23.06 15.56 -28.71
CA ASN A 166 22.68 16.56 -27.71
C ASN A 166 21.44 17.37 -28.08
N LEU A 167 21.01 17.34 -29.35
CA LEU A 167 19.76 17.99 -29.78
C LEU A 167 18.55 17.29 -29.16
N ASP A 168 17.45 18.03 -29.03
CA ASP A 168 16.19 17.43 -28.57
C ASP A 168 15.65 16.39 -29.58
N CYS A 169 14.60 15.65 -29.21
CA CYS A 169 14.13 14.57 -30.08
C CYS A 169 13.65 15.04 -31.45
N ILE A 170 13.12 16.27 -31.54
CA ILE A 170 12.54 16.81 -32.77
C ILE A 170 13.65 17.33 -33.68
N ALA A 171 14.56 18.13 -33.12
CA ALA A 171 15.71 18.67 -33.85
C ALA A 171 16.69 17.58 -34.33
N ALA A 172 16.77 16.46 -33.60
CA ALA A 172 17.56 15.29 -34.02
C ALA A 172 16.77 14.31 -34.91
N GLU A 173 15.55 14.66 -35.35
CA GLU A 173 14.71 13.84 -36.23
C GLU A 173 14.49 12.39 -35.72
N ARG A 174 14.37 12.24 -34.40
CA ARG A 174 14.19 10.90 -33.80
C ARG A 174 12.77 10.41 -34.10
N PRO A 175 12.59 9.16 -34.56
CA PRO A 175 11.28 8.64 -34.95
C PRO A 175 10.29 8.58 -33.78
N LEU A 176 10.79 8.38 -32.56
CA LEU A 176 10.00 8.36 -31.34
C LEU A 176 10.53 9.41 -30.35
N PRO A 177 9.85 10.57 -30.21
CA PRO A 177 10.25 11.57 -29.24
C PRO A 177 10.01 11.09 -27.80
N CYS A 178 10.83 11.57 -26.87
CA CYS A 178 10.60 11.33 -25.44
C CYS A 178 9.38 12.11 -24.93
N SER A 179 8.86 11.76 -23.75
CA SER A 179 7.65 12.37 -23.18
C SER A 179 7.71 13.89 -23.04
N LEU A 180 8.88 14.47 -22.72
CA LEU A 180 9.05 15.93 -22.62
C LEU A 180 8.96 16.62 -23.99
N CYS A 181 9.56 16.03 -25.02
CA CYS A 181 9.50 16.57 -26.38
C CYS A 181 8.11 16.38 -26.99
N ALA A 182 7.47 15.22 -26.76
CA ALA A 182 6.13 14.94 -27.22
C ALA A 182 5.12 15.95 -26.63
N ALA A 183 5.18 16.18 -25.30
CA ALA A 183 4.32 17.15 -24.63
C ALA A 183 4.54 18.60 -25.10
N ARG A 184 5.79 19.03 -25.34
CA ARG A 184 6.08 20.40 -25.79
C ARG A 184 5.58 20.69 -27.22
N ASN A 185 5.44 19.65 -28.05
CA ASN A 185 5.06 19.79 -29.46
C ASN A 185 3.67 19.20 -29.75
N ASP A 186 2.86 18.95 -28.72
CA ASP A 186 1.52 18.37 -28.84
C ASP A 186 1.47 17.06 -29.66
N ILE A 187 2.54 16.27 -29.62
CA ILE A 187 2.64 14.98 -30.33
C ILE A 187 2.01 13.90 -29.45
N VAL A 188 0.95 13.29 -29.94
CA VAL A 188 0.36 12.08 -29.35
C VAL A 188 1.07 10.87 -29.93
N LEU A 189 1.76 10.11 -29.08
CA LEU A 189 2.39 8.87 -29.48
C LEU A 189 1.40 7.72 -29.36
N ASP A 190 1.12 7.06 -30.49
CA ASP A 190 0.33 5.83 -30.51
C ASP A 190 1.23 4.60 -30.47
N PHE A 191 0.82 3.60 -29.70
CA PHE A 191 1.51 2.34 -29.54
C PHE A 191 0.45 1.25 -29.60
N PRO A 192 0.16 0.72 -30.80
CA PRO A 192 -0.91 -0.24 -30.98
C PRO A 192 -0.67 -1.46 -30.10
N ALA A 193 -1.75 -2.00 -29.53
CA ALA A 193 -1.66 -3.26 -28.80
C ALA A 193 -1.16 -4.36 -29.76
N PRO A 194 -0.32 -5.29 -29.28
CA PRO A 194 0.10 -6.41 -30.12
C PRO A 194 -1.13 -7.20 -30.58
N PRO A 195 -1.15 -7.68 -31.84
CA PRO A 195 -2.28 -8.42 -32.37
C PRO A 195 -2.53 -9.66 -31.51
N LEU A 196 -3.78 -9.81 -31.04
CA LEU A 196 -4.17 -11.00 -30.30
C LEU A 196 -4.51 -12.12 -31.29
N PRO A 197 -4.19 -13.39 -30.97
CA PRO A 197 -4.64 -14.51 -31.78
C PRO A 197 -6.17 -14.56 -31.86
N PRO A 198 -6.72 -15.07 -32.97
CA PRO A 198 -8.17 -15.29 -33.10
C PRO A 198 -8.73 -16.06 -31.90
N GLY A 199 -9.84 -15.58 -31.33
CA GLY A 199 -10.51 -16.21 -30.19
C GLY A 199 -9.90 -15.90 -28.82
N VAL A 200 -8.83 -15.11 -28.74
CA VAL A 200 -8.22 -14.71 -27.47
C VAL A 200 -8.65 -13.28 -27.12
N TYR A 201 -9.59 -13.15 -26.17
CA TYR A 201 -9.98 -11.86 -25.61
C TYR A 201 -9.30 -11.64 -24.25
N PHE A 202 -8.50 -10.59 -24.17
CA PHE A 202 -7.99 -10.12 -22.89
C PHE A 202 -8.76 -8.89 -22.45
N PRO A 203 -9.53 -8.97 -21.36
CA PRO A 203 -10.08 -7.76 -20.79
C PRO A 203 -8.90 -6.86 -20.39
N PRO A 204 -9.02 -5.55 -20.63
CA PRO A 204 -7.97 -4.59 -20.30
C PRO A 204 -7.64 -4.68 -18.80
N PHE A 205 -6.42 -4.27 -18.45
CA PHE A 205 -6.09 -4.08 -17.04
C PHE A 205 -7.00 -2.97 -16.50
N THR A 206 -7.97 -3.35 -15.68
CA THR A 206 -8.78 -2.37 -14.97
C THR A 206 -7.89 -1.83 -13.87
N ALA A 207 -7.50 -0.55 -13.96
CA ALA A 207 -6.98 0.14 -12.80
C ALA A 207 -8.00 -0.10 -11.67
N PRO A 208 -7.58 -0.62 -10.51
CA PRO A 208 -8.50 -0.75 -9.39
C PRO A 208 -9.04 0.66 -9.22
N THR A 209 -10.34 0.83 -9.44
CA THR A 209 -10.99 2.08 -9.16
C THR A 209 -10.56 2.40 -7.75
N THR A 210 -9.89 3.53 -7.58
CA THR A 210 -9.83 4.22 -6.29
C THR A 210 -11.27 4.65 -6.02
N ASP A 211 -12.14 3.66 -5.84
CA ASP A 211 -13.55 3.85 -5.68
C ASP A 211 -13.70 4.58 -4.36
N GLN A 212 -14.09 5.83 -4.55
CA GLN A 212 -15.05 6.53 -3.75
C GLN A 212 -14.49 6.80 -2.35
N HIS A 213 -13.96 8.02 -2.22
CA HIS A 213 -14.15 8.77 -0.98
C HIS A 213 -15.55 8.44 -0.47
N ALA A 214 -15.62 7.67 0.60
CA ALA A 214 -16.87 7.15 1.11
C ALA A 214 -17.81 8.35 1.26
N THR A 215 -18.81 8.43 0.37
CA THR A 215 -19.96 9.30 0.60
C THR A 215 -20.41 9.06 2.02
N LEU A 216 -20.77 10.14 2.72
CA LEU A 216 -21.14 10.18 4.14
C LEU A 216 -22.30 9.22 4.41
N THR A 217 -21.97 7.94 4.42
CA THR A 217 -22.85 6.83 4.70
C THR A 217 -23.08 6.89 6.19
N ASP A 218 -24.36 6.86 6.53
CA ASP A 218 -24.90 7.06 7.85
C ASP A 218 -24.04 6.34 8.91
N LYS A 219 -23.42 7.10 9.82
CA LYS A 219 -22.41 6.57 10.77
C LYS A 219 -22.93 5.35 11.56
N LYS A 220 -24.25 5.22 11.70
CA LYS A 220 -24.93 4.10 12.37
C LYS A 220 -24.73 2.74 11.68
N LEU A 221 -24.56 2.74 10.35
CA LEU A 221 -24.42 1.53 9.54
C LEU A 221 -22.98 1.05 9.38
N LYS A 222 -22.00 1.77 9.94
CA LYS A 222 -20.58 1.34 9.91
C LYS A 222 -20.25 0.50 11.14
N LEU A 223 -19.39 -0.50 10.92
CA LEU A 223 -18.74 -1.22 12.01
C LEU A 223 -17.81 -0.26 12.75
N THR A 224 -17.87 -0.28 14.08
CA THR A 224 -16.85 0.35 14.92
C THR A 224 -15.52 -0.39 14.77
N GLN A 225 -14.40 0.25 15.10
CA GLN A 225 -13.09 -0.39 15.02
C GLN A 225 -13.00 -1.67 15.87
N LYS A 226 -13.67 -1.69 17.03
CA LYS A 226 -13.73 -2.86 17.91
C LYS A 226 -14.50 -4.03 17.27
N GLU A 227 -15.68 -3.77 16.73
CA GLU A 227 -16.49 -4.79 16.03
C GLU A 227 -15.75 -5.31 14.78
N ARG A 228 -15.07 -4.42 14.05
CA ARG A 228 -14.24 -4.81 12.89
C ARG A 228 -13.12 -5.77 13.29
N ALA A 229 -12.43 -5.48 14.40
CA ALA A 229 -11.37 -6.33 14.93
C ALA A 229 -11.87 -7.72 15.40
N GLU A 230 -13.16 -7.84 15.75
CA GLU A 230 -13.80 -9.10 16.12
C GLU A 230 -14.24 -9.92 14.90
N ILE A 231 -14.81 -9.26 13.87
CA ILE A 231 -15.32 -9.92 12.65
C ILE A 231 -14.20 -10.35 11.71
N GLU A 232 -13.18 -9.50 11.51
CA GLU A 232 -12.14 -9.73 10.50
C GLU A 232 -11.42 -11.09 10.66
N PRO A 233 -10.99 -11.51 11.87
CA PRO A 233 -10.37 -12.82 12.06
C PRO A 233 -11.27 -13.99 11.65
N ARG A 234 -12.59 -13.90 11.90
CA ARG A 234 -13.55 -14.96 11.53
C ARG A 234 -13.73 -15.06 10.02
N LEU A 235 -13.79 -13.94 9.31
CA LEU A 235 -13.82 -13.93 7.85
C LEU A 235 -12.49 -14.42 7.24
N VAL A 236 -11.35 -14.10 7.86
CA VAL A 236 -10.04 -14.64 7.45
C VAL A 236 -9.97 -16.15 7.66
N GLN A 237 -10.50 -16.66 8.77
CA GLN A 237 -10.59 -18.10 9.06
C GLN A 237 -11.49 -18.82 8.06
N PHE A 238 -12.59 -18.20 7.64
CA PHE A 238 -13.42 -18.70 6.56
C PHE A 238 -12.61 -18.83 5.26
N GLY A 239 -11.86 -17.79 4.89
CA GLY A 239 -10.95 -17.84 3.74
C GLY A 239 -9.90 -18.95 3.81
N GLU A 240 -9.36 -19.25 5.00
CA GLU A 240 -8.47 -20.40 5.21
C GLU A 240 -9.18 -21.74 5.04
N THR A 241 -10.45 -21.83 5.44
CA THR A 241 -11.26 -23.04 5.25
C THR A 241 -11.46 -23.31 3.76
N VAL A 242 -11.82 -22.29 2.97
CA VAL A 242 -11.91 -22.38 1.50
C VAL A 242 -10.57 -22.82 0.93
N ARG A 243 -9.46 -22.19 1.35
CA ARG A 243 -8.12 -22.55 0.89
C ARG A 243 -7.77 -24.01 1.16
N ARG A 244 -8.04 -24.53 2.36
CA ARG A 244 -7.71 -25.92 2.72
C ARG A 244 -8.52 -26.93 1.91
N ALA A 245 -9.77 -26.62 1.60
CA ALA A 245 -10.62 -27.47 0.77
C ALA A 245 -10.15 -27.44 -0.69
N GLU A 246 -10.02 -26.25 -1.27
CA GLU A 246 -9.75 -26.06 -2.69
C GLU A 246 -8.30 -26.38 -3.09
N ARG A 247 -7.32 -26.17 -2.21
CA ARG A 247 -5.90 -26.42 -2.54
C ARG A 247 -5.59 -27.89 -2.83
N LYS A 248 -6.45 -28.82 -2.40
CA LYS A 248 -6.30 -30.25 -2.71
C LYS A 248 -6.56 -30.55 -4.18
N LEU A 249 -7.26 -29.67 -4.89
CA LEU A 249 -7.50 -29.80 -6.33
C LEU A 249 -6.27 -29.36 -7.12
N ALA A 250 -5.82 -30.16 -8.09
CA ALA A 250 -4.63 -29.90 -8.88
C ALA A 250 -4.65 -28.51 -9.55
N ALA A 251 -5.82 -28.08 -10.05
CA ALA A 251 -6.03 -26.77 -10.67
C ALA A 251 -5.81 -25.57 -9.72
N HIS A 252 -5.75 -25.80 -8.41
CA HIS A 252 -5.68 -24.76 -7.37
C HIS A 252 -4.48 -24.92 -6.43
N ALA A 253 -3.70 -26.00 -6.54
CA ALA A 253 -2.58 -26.32 -5.67
C ALA A 253 -1.56 -25.18 -5.53
N ASN A 254 -1.32 -24.46 -6.64
CA ASN A 254 -0.31 -23.40 -6.76
C ASN A 254 -0.87 -21.98 -6.66
N ARG A 255 -2.17 -21.81 -6.31
CA ARG A 255 -2.75 -20.47 -6.15
C ARG A 255 -2.22 -19.82 -4.86
N PRO A 256 -1.91 -18.50 -4.87
CA PRO A 256 -1.50 -17.81 -3.66
C PRO A 256 -2.68 -17.77 -2.66
N LYS A 257 -2.37 -17.75 -1.35
CA LYS A 257 -3.37 -17.68 -0.26
C LYS A 257 -4.40 -16.57 -0.49
N SER A 258 -3.97 -15.41 -0.96
CA SER A 258 -4.84 -14.25 -1.22
C SER A 258 -5.81 -14.44 -2.41
N ALA A 259 -5.66 -15.47 -3.24
CA ALA A 259 -6.61 -15.76 -4.32
C ALA A 259 -7.85 -16.52 -3.80
N PHE A 260 -7.72 -17.26 -2.70
CA PHE A 260 -8.84 -18.03 -2.13
C PHE A 260 -9.85 -17.14 -1.43
N PHE A 261 -9.40 -16.10 -0.74
CA PHE A 261 -10.27 -15.07 -0.19
C PHE A 261 -9.60 -13.69 -0.30
N PRO A 262 -9.81 -13.00 -1.44
CA PRO A 262 -9.19 -11.70 -1.70
C PRO A 262 -9.45 -10.66 -0.62
N SER A 263 -8.41 -9.91 -0.23
CA SER A 263 -8.55 -8.82 0.75
C SER A 263 -9.54 -7.73 0.30
N SER A 264 -9.77 -7.58 -1.00
CA SER A 264 -10.78 -6.66 -1.55
C SER A 264 -12.20 -7.10 -1.19
N ILE A 265 -12.50 -8.40 -1.29
CA ILE A 265 -13.80 -8.96 -0.90
C ILE A 265 -13.98 -8.84 0.61
N LEU A 266 -12.97 -9.23 1.40
CA LEU A 266 -12.98 -9.05 2.86
C LEU A 266 -13.27 -7.59 3.23
N LYS A 267 -12.54 -6.63 2.64
CA LYS A 267 -12.74 -5.20 2.89
C LYS A 267 -14.15 -4.78 2.51
N SER A 268 -14.62 -5.17 1.33
CA SER A 268 -15.96 -4.84 0.84
C SER A 268 -17.06 -5.36 1.76
N ILE A 269 -16.94 -6.61 2.23
CA ILE A 269 -17.87 -7.19 3.20
C ILE A 269 -17.85 -6.42 4.52
N LEU A 270 -16.67 -6.06 5.03
CA LEU A 270 -16.56 -5.28 6.27
C LEU A 270 -17.13 -3.86 6.13
N ASP A 271 -16.91 -3.21 4.98
CA ASP A 271 -17.38 -1.84 4.73
C ASP A 271 -18.90 -1.79 4.51
N SER A 272 -19.51 -2.85 3.97
CA SER A 272 -20.95 -2.99 3.68
C SER A 272 -21.66 -3.96 4.63
N PHE A 273 -21.09 -4.24 5.81
CA PHE A 273 -21.48 -5.39 6.64
C PHE A 273 -22.97 -5.39 7.05
N PHE A 274 -23.51 -4.23 7.40
CA PHE A 274 -24.92 -4.11 7.80
C PHE A 274 -25.90 -3.96 6.64
N THR A 275 -25.43 -3.73 5.41
CA THR A 275 -26.29 -3.57 4.22
C THR A 275 -26.67 -4.92 3.58
N PHE A 276 -26.07 -6.03 4.03
CA PHE A 276 -26.38 -7.37 3.55
C PHE A 276 -27.67 -7.92 4.16
N GLU A 277 -28.81 -7.34 3.82
CA GLU A 277 -30.14 -7.80 4.27
C GLU A 277 -30.54 -9.13 3.64
N SER A 278 -30.09 -9.38 2.42
CA SER A 278 -30.40 -10.59 1.63
C SER A 278 -29.13 -11.28 1.13
N PHE A 279 -29.32 -12.53 0.69
CA PHE A 279 -28.29 -13.31 0.00
C PHE A 279 -27.81 -12.64 -1.29
N ASP A 280 -28.72 -12.02 -2.04
CA ASP A 280 -28.44 -11.35 -3.33
C ASP A 280 -27.56 -10.11 -3.17
N ASN A 281 -27.74 -9.38 -2.06
CA ASN A 281 -26.87 -8.25 -1.74
C ASN A 281 -25.43 -8.75 -1.57
N LEU A 282 -25.21 -9.83 -0.82
CA LEU A 282 -23.86 -10.40 -0.70
C LEU A 282 -23.34 -10.96 -2.03
N ALA A 283 -24.22 -11.59 -2.82
CA ALA A 283 -23.89 -12.16 -4.12
C ALA A 283 -23.19 -11.16 -5.03
N THR A 284 -23.73 -9.95 -5.10
CA THR A 284 -23.21 -8.86 -5.93
C THR A 284 -21.77 -8.49 -5.54
N HIS A 285 -21.45 -8.49 -4.24
CA HIS A 285 -20.11 -8.16 -3.74
C HIS A 285 -19.08 -9.28 -3.97
N VAL A 286 -19.54 -10.52 -4.17
CA VAL A 286 -18.67 -11.68 -4.40
C VAL A 286 -18.78 -12.25 -5.82
N ALA A 287 -19.50 -11.59 -6.73
CA ALA A 287 -19.79 -12.11 -8.07
C ALA A 287 -18.52 -12.46 -8.88
N LEU A 288 -17.44 -11.69 -8.69
CA LEU A 288 -16.16 -11.90 -9.35
C LEU A 288 -15.23 -12.90 -8.62
N TRP A 289 -15.67 -13.43 -7.48
CA TRP A 289 -14.90 -14.38 -6.70
C TRP A 289 -15.01 -15.77 -7.31
N THR A 290 -13.88 -16.36 -7.71
CA THR A 290 -13.85 -17.67 -8.39
C THR A 290 -14.51 -18.79 -7.59
N PHE A 291 -14.57 -18.68 -6.26
CA PHE A 291 -15.13 -19.70 -5.37
C PHE A 291 -16.54 -19.34 -4.87
N ALA A 292 -17.18 -18.30 -5.42
CA ALA A 292 -18.54 -17.91 -5.02
C ALA A 292 -19.52 -19.07 -5.15
N GLY A 293 -19.56 -19.73 -6.31
CA GLY A 293 -20.55 -20.79 -6.59
C GLY A 293 -20.59 -21.92 -5.54
N GLY A 294 -19.45 -22.31 -4.96
CA GLY A 294 -19.39 -23.38 -3.96
C GLY A 294 -19.49 -22.93 -2.50
N TYR A 295 -19.19 -21.66 -2.21
CA TYR A 295 -19.00 -21.19 -0.82
C TYR A 295 -19.86 -20.00 -0.43
N GLN A 296 -20.60 -19.39 -1.36
CA GLN A 296 -21.37 -18.18 -1.11
C GLN A 296 -22.47 -18.38 -0.06
N VAL A 297 -23.19 -19.52 -0.07
CA VAL A 297 -24.21 -19.84 0.96
C VAL A 297 -23.59 -19.92 2.35
N ARG A 298 -22.43 -20.57 2.47
CA ARG A 298 -21.71 -20.69 3.75
C ARG A 298 -21.16 -19.34 4.21
N LEU A 299 -20.69 -18.51 3.30
CA LEU A 299 -20.24 -17.16 3.59
C LEU A 299 -21.41 -16.29 4.08
N TYR A 300 -22.57 -16.37 3.42
CA TYR A 300 -23.78 -15.65 3.84
C TYR A 300 -24.23 -16.06 5.24
N ALA A 301 -24.29 -17.36 5.52
CA ALA A 301 -24.63 -17.87 6.85
C ALA A 301 -23.68 -17.32 7.92
N LEU A 302 -22.37 -17.30 7.65
CA LEU A 302 -21.37 -16.72 8.56
C LEU A 302 -21.58 -15.21 8.76
N VAL A 303 -21.78 -14.44 7.69
CA VAL A 303 -22.02 -12.99 7.78
C VAL A 303 -23.30 -12.70 8.58
N HIS A 304 -24.36 -13.48 8.34
CA HIS A 304 -25.63 -13.36 9.06
C HIS A 304 -25.48 -13.66 10.56
N GLU A 305 -24.79 -14.74 10.91
CA GLU A 305 -24.47 -15.11 12.31
C GLU A 305 -23.73 -13.95 13.00
N LEU A 306 -22.65 -13.46 12.38
CA LEU A 306 -21.85 -12.36 12.93
C LEU A 306 -22.67 -11.08 13.08
N ARG A 307 -23.53 -10.76 12.11
CA ARG A 307 -24.41 -9.59 12.18
C ARG A 307 -25.37 -9.68 13.36
N THR A 308 -26.00 -10.84 13.55
CA THR A 308 -26.92 -11.09 14.66
C THR A 308 -26.23 -10.89 16.00
N THR A 309 -25.01 -11.43 16.13
CA THR A 309 -24.17 -11.27 17.34
C THR A 309 -23.86 -9.81 17.63
N ILE A 310 -23.41 -9.03 16.64
CA ILE A 310 -23.09 -7.60 16.85
C ILE A 310 -24.35 -6.78 17.15
N GLN A 311 -25.48 -7.06 16.48
CA GLN A 311 -26.74 -6.38 16.77
C GLN A 311 -27.20 -6.62 18.20
N LEU A 312 -27.07 -7.86 18.70
CA LEU A 312 -27.35 -8.20 20.09
C LEU A 312 -26.43 -7.43 21.05
N GLN A 313 -25.11 -7.45 20.80
CA GLN A 313 -24.13 -6.70 21.59
C GLN A 313 -24.44 -5.19 21.62
N ARG A 314 -24.83 -4.59 20.48
CA ARG A 314 -25.24 -3.18 20.39
C ARG A 314 -26.49 -2.90 21.22
N LYS A 315 -27.50 -3.78 21.16
CA LYS A 315 -28.73 -3.64 21.95
C LYS A 315 -28.44 -3.70 23.45
N GLU A 316 -27.67 -4.70 23.90
CA GLU A 316 -27.25 -4.82 25.30
C GLU A 316 -26.44 -3.59 25.77
N ALA A 317 -25.52 -3.10 24.94
CA ALA A 317 -24.75 -1.90 25.24
C ALA A 317 -25.63 -0.65 25.36
N GLN A 318 -26.65 -0.52 24.51
CA GLN A 318 -27.63 0.56 24.60
C GLN A 318 -28.49 0.46 25.86
N GLU A 319 -28.96 -0.73 26.23
CA GLU A 319 -29.72 -0.96 27.47
C GLU A 319 -28.87 -0.64 28.71
N LYS A 320 -27.61 -1.08 28.74
CA LYS A 320 -26.65 -0.73 29.79
C LYS A 320 -26.44 0.79 29.90
N LYS A 321 -26.29 1.49 28.77
CA LYS A 321 -26.18 2.97 28.74
C LYS A 321 -27.46 3.65 29.24
N LYS A 322 -28.63 3.19 28.83
CA LYS A 322 -29.93 3.72 29.30
C LYS A 322 -30.10 3.51 30.81
N ALA A 323 -29.75 2.32 31.32
CA ALA A 323 -29.78 2.03 32.75
C ALA A 323 -28.81 2.90 33.55
N ALA A 324 -27.59 3.12 33.06
CA ALA A 324 -26.62 4.02 33.69
C ALA A 324 -27.11 5.47 33.73
N ARG A 325 -27.72 5.97 32.64
CA ARG A 325 -28.32 7.32 32.60
C ARG A 325 -29.46 7.46 33.59
N ARG A 326 -30.33 6.45 33.72
CA ARG A 326 -31.41 6.44 34.72
C ARG A 326 -30.85 6.56 36.15
N LYS A 327 -29.83 5.77 36.50
CA LYS A 327 -29.18 5.84 37.82
C LYS A 327 -28.55 7.22 38.12
N LYS A 328 -27.86 7.82 37.13
CA LYS A 328 -27.29 9.17 37.28
C LYS A 328 -28.38 10.23 37.50
N GLY A 329 -29.47 10.18 36.73
CA GLY A 329 -30.59 11.11 36.89
C GLY A 329 -31.24 11.06 38.28
N THR A 330 -31.38 9.87 38.87
CA THR A 330 -31.92 9.73 40.23
C THR A 330 -30.99 10.34 41.28
N ASN A 331 -29.67 10.15 41.15
CA ASN A 331 -28.69 10.74 42.06
C ASN A 331 -28.68 12.27 41.98
N THR A 332 -28.74 12.87 40.79
CA THR A 332 -28.79 14.34 40.64
C THR A 332 -30.06 14.93 41.25
N ARG A 333 -31.22 14.25 41.07
CA ARG A 333 -32.49 14.69 41.68
C ARG A 333 -32.46 14.58 43.21
N ASN A 334 -31.90 13.51 43.75
CA ASN A 334 -31.71 13.35 45.19
C ASN A 334 -30.75 14.40 45.77
N ARG A 335 -29.69 14.76 45.03
CA ARG A 335 -28.74 15.79 45.45
C ARG A 335 -29.37 17.18 45.47
N ARG A 336 -30.23 17.52 44.49
CA ARG A 336 -31.01 18.78 44.51
C ARG A 336 -32.02 18.84 45.65
N ARG A 337 -32.70 17.74 45.97
CA ARG A 337 -33.60 17.70 47.16
C ARG A 337 -32.86 17.94 48.46
N LYS A 338 -31.67 17.35 48.62
CA LYS A 338 -30.87 17.51 49.83
C LYS A 338 -30.31 18.92 50.02
N ILE A 339 -30.10 19.68 48.93
CA ILE A 339 -29.65 21.08 48.99
C ILE A 339 -30.82 22.01 49.33
N GLY A 340 -32.01 21.79 48.78
CA GLY A 340 -33.20 22.61 49.09
C GLY A 340 -33.79 22.40 50.49
N GLU A 341 -33.27 21.45 51.28
CA GLU A 341 -33.71 21.19 52.66
C GLU A 341 -32.84 21.93 53.70
N TRP A 342 -31.75 22.57 53.30
CA TRP A 342 -30.88 23.36 54.18
C TRP A 342 -31.16 24.86 54.16
N ASP A 343 -31.87 25.38 53.14
CA ASP A 343 -32.17 26.81 52.99
C ASP A 343 -33.55 27.21 53.59
N SER A 344 -34.12 26.42 54.53
CA SER A 344 -35.47 26.69 55.07
C SER A 344 -35.55 26.88 56.60
N GLU A 345 -34.42 27.01 57.31
CA GLU A 345 -34.44 27.13 58.78
C GLU A 345 -33.66 28.31 59.41
N GLU A 346 -33.17 29.30 58.66
CA GLU A 346 -32.59 30.51 59.26
C GLU A 346 -33.16 31.84 58.69
N GLY A 347 -33.80 32.61 59.59
CA GLY A 347 -33.89 34.08 59.56
C GLY A 347 -35.17 34.66 58.95
N SER A 348 -36.23 34.94 59.72
CA SER A 348 -36.41 36.09 60.63
C SER A 348 -36.52 37.44 59.92
N GLU A 349 -37.75 37.96 59.90
CA GLU A 349 -38.15 39.36 60.11
C GLU A 349 -37.06 40.43 59.94
N ASP A 350 -37.12 41.19 58.85
CA ASP A 350 -36.73 42.61 58.90
C ASP A 350 -37.68 43.42 58.00
N GLU A 351 -38.40 44.35 58.64
CA GLU A 351 -39.30 45.31 58.04
C GLU A 351 -38.45 46.50 57.54
N GLY A 352 -38.38 46.68 56.22
CA GLY A 352 -37.73 47.83 55.59
C GLY A 352 -38.69 48.55 54.66
N GLU A 353 -39.45 49.52 55.20
CA GLU A 353 -40.10 50.57 54.43
C GLU A 353 -39.05 51.42 53.70
N GLY A 354 -39.25 51.63 52.39
CA GLY A 354 -38.38 52.48 51.57
C GLY A 354 -39.06 52.84 50.26
N SER A 355 -39.53 54.08 50.22
CA SER A 355 -40.25 54.82 49.17
C SER A 355 -39.41 55.17 47.93
N ASP A 356 -40.13 55.55 46.85
CA ASP A 356 -39.75 56.54 45.79
C ASP A 356 -38.51 56.24 44.94
N ASP A 357 -38.40 56.52 43.64
CA ASP A 357 -39.17 57.22 42.60
C ASP A 357 -38.76 56.54 41.27
N GLY A 358 -39.66 56.33 40.30
CA GLY A 358 -39.64 57.11 39.06
C GLY A 358 -38.46 56.84 38.12
N ASP A 359 -38.67 56.18 36.97
CA ASP A 359 -38.23 56.74 35.68
C ASP A 359 -38.89 56.01 34.49
N GLU A 360 -39.39 56.82 33.56
CA GLU A 360 -39.91 56.43 32.25
C GLU A 360 -38.73 56.25 31.30
N GLY A 361 -38.66 55.14 30.56
CA GLY A 361 -37.56 54.92 29.63
C GLY A 361 -37.86 53.88 28.57
N SER A 362 -38.30 54.37 27.42
CA SER A 362 -38.46 53.68 26.14
C SER A 362 -37.19 52.99 25.63
N ASP A 363 -37.41 52.04 24.72
CA ASP A 363 -36.57 51.61 23.58
C ASP A 363 -36.42 50.08 23.56
N ASP A 364 -37.26 49.38 22.79
CA ASP A 364 -37.00 49.09 21.37
C ASP A 364 -35.55 48.67 21.10
N ARG A 365 -35.31 47.36 21.04
CA ARG A 365 -34.45 46.71 20.04
C ARG A 365 -34.48 45.19 20.19
N GLY A 366 -35.04 44.54 19.19
CA GLY A 366 -34.83 43.13 18.94
C GLY A 366 -33.34 42.81 18.72
N LYS A 367 -32.88 41.75 19.37
CA LYS A 367 -31.73 40.92 19.01
C LYS A 367 -32.11 39.50 19.47
N GLY A 368 -32.30 38.54 18.58
CA GLY A 368 -31.20 37.90 17.88
C GLY A 368 -30.60 36.86 18.83
N LEU A 369 -31.33 35.75 19.03
CA LEU A 369 -30.84 34.58 19.75
C LEU A 369 -29.87 33.83 18.83
N ASP A 370 -28.59 34.19 18.91
CA ASP A 370 -27.50 33.34 18.46
C ASP A 370 -27.04 32.53 19.69
N ASP A 371 -27.35 31.24 19.67
CA ASP A 371 -26.84 30.25 20.63
C ASP A 371 -25.32 30.10 20.41
N GLU A 372 -24.52 30.84 21.18
CA GLU A 372 -23.09 30.58 21.32
C GLU A 372 -22.88 29.30 22.14
N ASP A 373 -22.37 28.29 21.44
CA ASP A 373 -21.87 27.01 21.96
C ASP A 373 -20.62 27.29 22.82
N GLU A 374 -20.84 27.50 24.12
CA GLU A 374 -19.76 27.59 25.11
C GLU A 374 -19.00 26.26 25.18
N GLY A 375 -17.84 26.25 24.52
CA GLY A 375 -16.81 25.24 24.68
C GLY A 375 -16.27 25.24 26.10
N LEU A 376 -16.84 24.37 26.95
CA LEU A 376 -16.26 24.03 28.24
C LEU A 376 -14.99 23.20 28.03
N SER A 377 -13.85 23.85 28.25
CA SER A 377 -12.55 23.22 28.47
C SER A 377 -12.59 22.40 29.77
N GLU A 378 -12.63 21.07 29.65
CA GLU A 378 -12.36 20.18 30.78
C GLU A 378 -10.88 20.26 31.15
N GLU A 379 -10.59 21.00 32.22
CA GLU A 379 -9.35 20.84 32.97
C GLU A 379 -9.35 19.48 33.68
N MET A 380 -8.31 18.69 33.38
CA MET A 380 -7.99 17.43 34.01
C MET A 380 -7.54 17.68 35.46
N SER A 381 -8.48 17.62 36.41
CA SER A 381 -8.16 17.41 37.82
C SER A 381 -7.93 15.92 38.08
N SER A 382 -6.73 15.59 38.55
CA SER A 382 -6.33 14.26 39.00
C SER A 382 -6.64 14.11 40.49
N ASP A 383 -7.79 13.53 40.80
CA ASP A 383 -8.05 13.00 42.15
C ASP A 383 -8.16 11.47 42.08
N GLU A 384 -7.28 10.85 42.85
CA GLU A 384 -7.18 9.42 43.10
C GLU A 384 -8.40 8.93 43.88
N GLU A 385 -9.22 8.05 43.29
CA GLU A 385 -10.14 7.22 44.06
C GLU A 385 -10.02 5.73 43.69
N ALA A 386 -9.76 4.97 44.75
CA ALA A 386 -9.51 3.55 44.89
C ALA A 386 -10.27 2.61 43.93
N ASN A 387 -9.51 1.98 43.04
CA ASN A 387 -9.98 0.90 42.18
C ASN A 387 -9.75 -0.46 42.85
N ASN A 388 -10.77 -0.98 43.53
CA ASN A 388 -10.79 -2.35 44.05
C ASN A 388 -11.02 -3.34 42.88
N HIS A 389 -9.93 -3.82 42.28
CA HIS A 389 -9.91 -4.99 41.42
C HIS A 389 -9.41 -6.22 42.20
N PRO A 390 -10.02 -7.40 42.04
CA PRO A 390 -9.47 -8.63 42.60
C PRO A 390 -8.12 -8.91 41.95
N ARG A 391 -7.05 -8.85 42.75
CA ARG A 391 -5.68 -9.18 42.34
C ARG A 391 -5.64 -10.62 41.85
N SER A 392 -5.42 -10.81 40.55
CA SER A 392 -4.89 -12.06 40.01
C SER A 392 -3.50 -12.28 40.59
N SER A 393 -3.30 -13.40 41.28
CA SER A 393 -2.02 -13.80 41.86
C SER A 393 -0.90 -13.76 40.82
N PRO A 394 0.30 -13.26 41.19
CA PRO A 394 1.45 -13.26 40.29
C PRO A 394 1.80 -14.69 39.90
N ILE A 395 1.86 -14.95 38.60
CA ILE A 395 2.35 -16.21 38.05
C ILE A 395 3.81 -16.36 38.52
N PRO A 396 4.16 -17.42 39.27
CA PRO A 396 5.52 -17.60 39.74
C PRO A 396 6.47 -17.74 38.53
N PRO A 397 7.68 -17.16 38.60
CA PRO A 397 8.65 -17.28 37.53
C PRO A 397 8.94 -18.76 37.28
N PRO A 398 9.19 -19.15 36.02
CA PRO A 398 9.48 -20.55 35.70
C PRO A 398 10.71 -21.01 36.50
N PRO A 399 10.73 -22.29 36.95
CA PRO A 399 11.84 -22.84 37.71
C PRO A 399 13.17 -22.56 37.00
N LYS A 400 14.24 -22.26 37.74
CA LYS A 400 15.58 -21.93 37.18
C LYS A 400 16.05 -22.91 36.11
N ARG A 401 15.65 -24.19 36.21
CA ARG A 401 15.91 -25.26 35.23
C ARG A 401 15.24 -25.01 33.87
N VAL A 402 14.00 -24.52 33.85
CA VAL A 402 13.24 -24.20 32.62
C VAL A 402 13.83 -22.96 31.94
N ARG A 403 14.26 -21.96 32.73
CA ARG A 403 14.94 -20.77 32.19
C ARG A 403 16.26 -21.13 31.51
N ARG A 404 17.05 -22.03 32.10
CA ARG A 404 18.31 -22.53 31.50
C ARG A 404 18.08 -23.24 30.17
N ILE A 405 17.04 -24.07 30.06
CA ILE A 405 16.67 -24.77 28.82
C ILE A 405 16.25 -23.77 27.73
N LEU A 406 15.46 -22.75 28.09
CA LEU A 406 15.04 -21.71 27.13
C LEU A 406 16.23 -20.86 26.63
N ASP A 407 17.19 -20.58 27.51
CA ASP A 407 18.42 -19.85 27.15
C ASP A 407 19.37 -20.72 26.30
N GLU A 408 19.41 -22.04 26.53
CA GLU A 408 20.16 -23.00 25.70
C GLU A 408 19.54 -23.14 24.30
N VAL A 409 18.21 -23.27 24.21
CA VAL A 409 17.49 -23.35 22.92
C VAL A 409 17.69 -22.08 22.10
N THR A 410 17.59 -20.90 22.72
CA THR A 410 17.78 -19.62 22.01
C THR A 410 19.24 -19.39 21.57
N ASN A 411 20.22 -19.90 22.33
CA ASN A 411 21.62 -19.85 21.92
C ASN A 411 21.94 -20.84 20.79
N GLU A 412 21.33 -22.02 20.79
CA GLU A 412 21.50 -23.01 19.72
C GLU A 412 20.85 -22.53 18.41
N GLU A 413 19.66 -21.92 18.47
CA GLU A 413 19.04 -21.26 17.31
C GLU A 413 19.93 -20.14 16.74
N ARG A 414 20.61 -19.36 17.60
CA ARG A 414 21.56 -18.33 17.16
C ARG A 414 22.80 -18.94 16.50
N ARG A 415 23.30 -20.09 16.98
CA ARG A 415 24.43 -20.82 16.36
C ARG A 415 24.05 -21.39 15.00
N VAL A 416 22.88 -22.02 14.88
CA VAL A 416 22.36 -22.55 13.61
C VAL A 416 22.15 -21.42 12.58
N ARG A 417 21.63 -20.26 12.99
CA ARG A 417 21.49 -19.08 12.12
C ARG A 417 22.82 -18.48 11.67
N LYS A 418 23.86 -18.53 12.50
CA LYS A 418 25.20 -18.08 12.11
C LYS A 418 25.87 -19.08 11.15
N SER A 419 25.76 -20.38 11.43
CA SER A 419 26.32 -21.44 10.57
C SER A 419 25.70 -21.44 9.16
N THR A 420 24.37 -21.34 9.08
CA THR A 420 23.65 -21.28 7.80
C THR A 420 24.03 -20.04 6.98
N LYS A 421 24.16 -18.86 7.59
CA LYS A 421 24.62 -17.65 6.88
C LYS A 421 26.03 -17.79 6.30
N THR A 422 26.95 -18.46 7.01
CA THR A 422 28.32 -18.65 6.53
C THR A 422 28.38 -19.69 5.41
N ALA A 423 27.59 -20.77 5.50
CA ALA A 423 27.48 -21.80 4.47
C ALA A 423 26.88 -21.24 3.17
N THR A 424 25.81 -20.44 3.25
CA THR A 424 25.22 -19.79 2.07
C THR A 424 26.20 -18.83 1.40
N LYS A 425 26.98 -18.05 2.18
CA LYS A 425 27.97 -17.13 1.63
C LYS A 425 29.08 -17.85 0.87
N LEU A 426 29.56 -18.99 1.38
CA LEU A 426 30.59 -19.80 0.72
C LEU A 426 30.08 -20.49 -0.55
N GLN A 427 28.83 -20.96 -0.58
CA GLN A 427 28.21 -21.52 -1.79
C GLN A 427 28.05 -20.48 -2.90
N THR A 428 27.59 -19.26 -2.58
CA THR A 428 27.48 -18.19 -3.60
C THR A 428 28.82 -17.77 -4.20
N VAL A 429 29.91 -17.79 -3.41
CA VAL A 429 31.24 -17.45 -3.94
C VAL A 429 31.79 -18.56 -4.83
N ALA A 430 31.52 -19.83 -4.50
CA ALA A 430 31.94 -20.98 -5.30
C ALA A 430 31.17 -21.11 -6.64
N GLU A 431 29.88 -20.76 -6.68
CA GLU A 431 29.07 -20.81 -7.92
C GLU A 431 29.37 -19.64 -8.88
N VAL A 432 29.63 -18.44 -8.36
CA VAL A 432 30.02 -17.28 -9.19
C VAL A 432 31.40 -17.50 -9.82
N SER A 433 32.30 -18.23 -9.16
CA SER A 433 33.64 -18.50 -9.70
C SER A 433 33.67 -19.64 -10.73
N ARG A 434 32.64 -20.48 -10.83
CA ARG A 434 32.55 -21.59 -11.81
C ARG A 434 31.87 -21.20 -13.13
N THR A 435 31.12 -20.11 -13.15
CA THR A 435 30.31 -19.69 -14.31
C THR A 435 30.98 -18.62 -15.19
N TYR A 436 32.17 -18.14 -14.83
CA TYR A 436 32.96 -17.19 -15.63
C TYR A 436 34.22 -17.85 -16.21
N SER A 437 34.05 -18.70 -17.22
CA SER A 437 35.10 -19.01 -18.19
C SER A 437 34.78 -18.27 -19.48
N ALA A 438 35.50 -17.17 -19.74
CA ALA A 438 35.29 -16.33 -20.90
C ALA A 438 35.71 -17.04 -22.20
N PRO A 439 34.84 -17.17 -23.23
CA PRO A 439 35.23 -17.71 -24.52
C PRO A 439 35.34 -16.57 -25.54
N TYR A 440 36.43 -15.80 -25.49
CA TYR A 440 36.83 -14.98 -26.66
C TYR A 440 38.36 -14.97 -26.77
N ARG A 441 38.88 -16.00 -27.44
CA ARG A 441 40.19 -15.96 -28.10
C ARG A 441 39.93 -15.64 -29.57
N THR A 442 40.07 -14.37 -29.94
CA THR A 442 40.03 -13.93 -31.33
C THR A 442 41.30 -14.43 -32.04
N THR A 443 41.14 -15.33 -33.01
CA THR A 443 42.19 -15.71 -33.95
C THR A 443 42.37 -14.60 -34.99
N SER A 444 43.53 -13.94 -34.97
CA SER A 444 43.93 -12.98 -35.99
C SER A 444 44.26 -13.72 -37.29
N SER A 445 43.39 -13.64 -38.30
CA SER A 445 43.74 -14.05 -39.66
C SER A 445 44.62 -12.97 -40.30
N ARG A 446 45.92 -13.22 -40.30
CA ARG A 446 46.92 -12.47 -41.07
C ARG A 446 46.75 -12.83 -42.55
N ARG A 447 46.12 -11.96 -43.35
CA ARG A 447 46.22 -12.02 -44.82
C ARG A 447 47.51 -11.34 -45.25
N ARG A 448 48.36 -12.07 -45.96
CA ARG A 448 49.44 -11.51 -46.79
C ARG A 448 48.82 -10.94 -48.06
N GLY A 449 49.23 -9.72 -48.38
CA GLY A 449 49.10 -9.01 -49.65
C GLY A 449 50.22 -8.00 -49.67
#